data_AF-A0A7X4BYH5-F1
#
_entry.id   AF-A0A7X4BYH5-F1
#
_cell.length_a   1.000
_cell.length_b   1.000
_cell.length_c   1.000
_cell.angle_alpha   90.00
_cell.angle_beta   90.00
_cell.angle_gamma   90.00
#
_symmetry.space_group_name_H-M   'P 1'
#
loop_
_entity.id
_entity.type
_entity.pdbx_description
1 polymer ?
#
loop_
_entity_poly.entity_id
_entity_poly.type
_entity_poly.pdbx_seq_one_letter_code
_entity_poly.pdbx_strand_id
1 'polypeptide(L)'
;MTATREEVLEALKGVTDPISGQDLVSAGPVRALTVDGGTVRFVLEIDPARAELMEGVRAEAEAAVQAVPGVEQVSAVMTAHRDAAPGPELNIGRRSEPAGPRQIPGVDRIVAIASGKGGVGKSTVTANLAAALAAEGRRVGLLDADVYGPSQPRMLGVSGRPASPDGKTILPLRNHGVTMMSIGLMTREDEAVVWRGP
;
A
#
# COMPACT_ATOMS: atom_id res chain seq x y z
N MET A 1 -20.89 21.76 30.33
CA MET A 1 -19.45 21.61 30.61
C MET A 1 -18.99 20.44 29.77
N THR A 2 -18.00 20.62 28.91
CA THR A 2 -17.47 19.55 28.05
C THR A 2 -16.48 18.72 28.83
N ALA A 3 -16.58 17.39 28.75
CA ALA A 3 -15.61 16.50 29.37
C ALA A 3 -14.20 16.78 28.84
N THR A 4 -13.20 16.72 29.71
CA THR A 4 -11.79 16.88 29.37
C THR A 4 -11.16 15.52 29.04
N ARG A 5 -10.05 15.55 28.31
CA ARG A 5 -9.29 14.34 27.99
C ARG A 5 -8.78 13.61 29.25
N GLU A 6 -8.46 14.36 30.30
CA GLU A 6 -7.96 13.81 31.57
C GLU A 6 -9.07 13.07 32.33
N GLU A 7 -10.27 13.63 32.41
CA GLU A 7 -11.43 12.98 33.04
C GLU A 7 -11.81 11.68 32.33
N VAL A 8 -11.72 11.65 31.00
CA VAL A 8 -11.95 10.44 30.20
C VAL A 8 -10.86 9.39 30.43
N LEU A 9 -9.60 9.79 30.55
CA LEU A 9 -8.50 8.85 30.87
C LEU A 9 -8.65 8.26 32.27
N GLU A 10 -9.06 9.05 33.26
CA GLU A 10 -9.34 8.55 34.60
C GLU A 10 -10.51 7.55 34.63
N ALA A 11 -11.56 7.78 33.84
CA ALA A 11 -12.64 6.81 33.68
C ALA A 11 -12.16 5.49 33.06
N LEU A 12 -11.29 5.57 32.04
CA LEU A 12 -10.71 4.39 31.40
C LEU A 12 -9.73 3.62 32.30
N LYS A 13 -9.06 4.28 33.26
CA LYS A 13 -8.25 3.61 34.29
C LYS A 13 -9.07 2.72 35.23
N GLY A 14 -10.39 2.97 35.34
CA GLY A 14 -11.28 2.15 36.14
C GLY A 14 -11.58 0.78 35.54
N VAL A 15 -11.29 0.59 34.25
CA VAL A 15 -11.55 -0.66 33.53
C VAL A 15 -10.30 -1.52 33.51
N THR A 16 -10.43 -2.75 33.99
CA THR A 16 -9.31 -3.70 34.08
C THR A 16 -9.18 -4.48 32.77
N ASP A 17 -7.96 -4.55 32.25
CA ASP A 17 -7.63 -5.48 31.16
C ASP A 17 -7.50 -6.90 31.73
N PRO A 18 -8.37 -7.85 31.33
CA PRO A 18 -8.35 -9.23 31.84
C PRO A 18 -7.10 -10.02 31.42
N ILE A 19 -6.30 -9.50 30.49
CA ILE A 19 -5.08 -10.14 29.99
C ILE A 19 -3.87 -9.75 30.84
N SER A 20 -3.65 -8.45 31.00
CA SER A 20 -2.49 -7.93 31.76
C SER A 20 -2.76 -7.81 33.25
N GLY A 21 -4.03 -7.79 33.67
CA GLY A 21 -4.44 -7.50 35.05
C GLY A 21 -4.18 -6.05 35.47
N GLN A 22 -3.83 -5.18 34.50
CA GLN A 22 -3.60 -3.74 34.69
C GLN A 22 -4.79 -2.94 34.15
N ASP A 23 -4.84 -1.64 34.43
CA ASP A 23 -5.89 -0.79 33.86
C ASP A 23 -5.68 -0.54 32.36
N LEU A 24 -6.75 -0.25 31.62
CA LEU A 24 -6.72 -0.06 30.15
C LEU A 24 -5.80 1.06 29.68
N VAL A 25 -5.45 2.03 30.53
CA VAL A 25 -4.54 3.12 30.16
C VAL A 25 -3.09 2.67 30.32
N SER A 26 -2.78 2.00 31.44
CA SER A 26 -1.44 1.47 31.75
C SER A 26 -1.07 0.26 30.89
N ALA A 27 -2.03 -0.60 30.57
CA ALA A 27 -1.85 -1.76 29.69
C ALA A 27 -1.49 -1.34 28.25
N GLY A 28 -1.74 -0.07 27.89
CA GLY A 28 -1.42 0.49 26.57
C GLY A 28 -2.36 0.21 25.37
N PRO A 29 -3.53 -0.46 25.48
CA PRO A 29 -4.39 -0.69 24.30
C PRO A 29 -5.15 0.56 23.82
N VAL A 30 -5.27 1.62 24.63
CA VAL A 30 -6.02 2.83 24.26
C VAL A 30 -5.20 3.73 23.32
N ARG A 31 -5.64 3.83 22.06
CA ARG A 31 -5.08 4.71 21.03
C ARG A 31 -6.10 5.75 20.56
N ALA A 32 -5.58 6.81 19.93
CA ALA A 32 -6.36 7.81 19.21
C ALA A 32 -7.54 8.44 20.01
N LEU A 33 -7.38 8.59 21.33
CA LEU A 33 -8.40 9.22 22.18
C LEU A 33 -8.61 10.69 21.79
N THR A 34 -9.82 10.99 21.32
CA THR A 34 -10.27 12.32 20.90
C THR A 34 -11.54 12.69 21.69
N VAL A 35 -11.59 13.92 22.18
CA VAL A 35 -12.76 14.49 22.86
C VAL A 35 -13.14 15.79 22.16
N ASP A 36 -14.33 15.83 21.56
CA ASP A 36 -14.81 16.96 20.77
C ASP A 36 -16.29 17.24 21.05
N GLY A 37 -16.60 18.42 21.60
CA GLY A 37 -17.97 18.89 21.77
C GLY A 37 -18.92 17.94 22.53
N GLY A 38 -18.39 17.12 23.44
CA GLY A 38 -19.17 16.09 24.17
C GLY A 38 -19.16 14.70 23.51
N THR A 39 -18.57 14.55 22.32
CA THR A 39 -18.33 13.25 21.70
C THR A 39 -16.92 12.73 22.04
N VAL A 40 -16.83 11.51 22.54
CA VAL A 40 -15.57 10.83 22.83
C VAL A 40 -15.36 9.66 21.87
N ARG A 41 -14.19 9.61 21.24
CA ARG A 41 -13.79 8.50 20.36
C ARG A 41 -12.44 7.96 20.77
N PHE A 42 -12.32 6.64 20.88
CA PHE A 42 -11.04 5.98 21.15
C PHE A 42 -10.98 4.61 20.50
N VAL A 43 -9.76 4.15 20.28
CA VAL A 43 -9.46 2.86 19.67
C VAL A 43 -8.85 1.93 20.71
N LEU A 44 -9.36 0.70 20.80
CA LEU A 44 -8.73 -0.38 21.56
C LEU A 44 -7.96 -1.27 20.59
N GLU A 45 -6.62 -1.18 20.63
CA GLU A 45 -5.74 -2.10 19.91
C GLU A 45 -5.69 -3.43 20.65
N ILE A 46 -6.11 -4.51 19.98
CA ILE A 46 -6.18 -5.85 20.56
C ILE A 46 -5.60 -6.92 19.63
N ASP A 47 -5.22 -8.05 20.20
CA ASP A 47 -4.93 -9.27 19.44
C ASP A 47 -6.24 -9.85 18.85
N PRO A 48 -6.35 -10.10 17.53
CA PRO A 48 -7.53 -10.69 16.92
C PRO A 48 -7.97 -12.02 17.55
N ALA A 49 -7.03 -12.83 18.07
CA ALA A 49 -7.34 -14.10 18.73
C ALA A 49 -8.10 -13.93 20.04
N ARG A 50 -8.16 -12.69 20.57
CA ARG A 50 -8.78 -12.34 21.85
C ARG A 50 -9.96 -11.38 21.69
N ALA A 51 -10.45 -11.18 20.46
CA ALA A 51 -11.56 -10.27 20.17
C ALA A 51 -12.83 -10.57 20.97
N GLU A 52 -13.20 -11.85 21.12
CA GLU A 52 -14.38 -12.25 21.91
C GLU A 52 -14.26 -11.89 23.39
N LEU A 53 -13.04 -11.97 23.94
CA LEU A 53 -12.77 -11.69 25.35
C LEU A 53 -12.68 -10.17 25.63
N MET A 54 -12.23 -9.40 24.65
CA MET A 54 -12.12 -7.94 24.71
C MET A 54 -13.43 -7.21 24.36
N GLU A 55 -14.42 -7.90 23.82
CA GLU A 55 -15.75 -7.36 23.53
C GLU A 55 -16.42 -6.79 24.79
N GLY A 56 -16.37 -7.55 25.89
CA GLY A 56 -16.90 -7.13 27.19
C GLY A 56 -16.16 -5.93 27.76
N VAL A 57 -14.84 -5.92 27.60
CA VAL A 57 -13.96 -4.83 28.04
C VAL A 57 -14.24 -3.54 27.26
N ARG A 58 -14.52 -3.65 25.95
CA ARG A 58 -14.92 -2.49 25.14
C ARG A 58 -16.25 -1.91 25.63
N ALA A 59 -17.25 -2.76 25.87
CA ALA A 59 -18.54 -2.31 26.35
C ALA A 59 -18.46 -1.64 27.73
N GLU A 60 -17.62 -2.18 28.63
CA GLU A 60 -17.34 -1.60 29.94
C GLU A 60 -16.63 -0.25 29.83
N ALA A 61 -15.63 -0.14 28.96
CA ALA A 61 -14.94 1.12 28.67
C ALA A 61 -15.88 2.18 28.08
N GLU A 62 -16.77 1.78 27.16
CA GLU A 62 -17.78 2.67 26.58
C GLU A 62 -18.76 3.18 27.65
N ALA A 63 -19.24 2.29 28.53
CA ALA A 63 -20.12 2.65 29.64
C ALA A 63 -19.44 3.57 30.67
N ALA A 64 -18.18 3.28 31.02
CA ALA A 64 -17.40 4.09 31.95
C ALA A 64 -17.19 5.52 31.42
N VAL A 65 -16.89 5.66 30.12
CA VAL A 65 -16.72 6.98 29.48
C VAL A 65 -18.05 7.70 29.31
N GLN A 66 -19.15 6.99 29.02
CA GLN A 66 -20.48 7.59 28.90
C GLN A 66 -20.98 8.16 30.24
N ALA A 67 -20.52 7.62 31.37
CA ALA A 67 -20.84 8.11 32.70
C ALA A 67 -20.09 9.40 33.09
N VAL A 68 -19.10 9.85 32.29
CA VAL A 68 -18.36 11.08 32.55
C VAL A 68 -19.25 12.30 32.29
N PRO A 69 -19.41 13.23 33.25
CA PRO A 69 -20.21 14.44 33.06
C PRO A 69 -19.73 15.25 31.85
N GLY A 70 -20.64 15.54 30.91
CA GLY A 70 -20.32 16.29 29.70
C GLY A 70 -19.99 15.42 28.48
N VAL A 71 -20.13 14.09 28.58
CA VAL A 71 -20.12 13.17 27.45
C VAL A 71 -21.55 12.91 26.98
N GLU A 72 -21.83 13.20 25.71
CA GLU A 72 -23.11 12.97 25.05
C GLU A 72 -23.09 11.68 24.22
N GLN A 73 -21.96 11.40 23.56
CA GLN A 73 -21.80 10.24 22.69
C GLN A 73 -20.41 9.61 22.87
N VAL A 74 -20.36 8.29 22.93
CA VAL A 74 -19.10 7.53 22.92
C VAL A 74 -19.03 6.64 21.68
N SER A 75 -17.84 6.51 21.11
CA SER A 75 -17.53 5.53 20.07
C SER A 75 -16.21 4.86 20.40
N ALA A 76 -16.30 3.61 20.83
CA ALA A 76 -15.15 2.74 21.03
C ALA A 76 -15.01 1.81 19.81
N VAL A 77 -13.90 1.91 19.09
CA VAL A 77 -13.60 1.01 17.96
C VAL A 77 -12.53 0.03 18.39
N MET A 78 -12.78 -1.25 18.20
CA MET A 78 -11.78 -2.28 18.43
C MET A 78 -11.04 -2.54 17.12
N THR A 79 -9.74 -2.23 17.07
CA THR A 79 -8.90 -2.55 15.91
C THR A 79 -8.02 -3.72 16.25
N ALA A 80 -8.30 -4.84 15.60
CA ALA A 80 -7.39 -5.98 15.58
C ALA A 80 -6.54 -5.85 14.31
N HIS A 81 -5.27 -5.49 14.46
CA HIS A 81 -4.33 -5.74 13.38
C HIS A 81 -4.20 -7.25 13.28
N ARG A 82 -4.80 -7.86 12.25
CA ARG A 82 -4.38 -9.19 11.82
C ARG A 82 -2.95 -9.01 11.34
N ASP A 83 -2.00 -9.45 12.15
CA ASP A 83 -0.80 -10.02 11.57
C ASP A 83 -1.30 -11.12 10.63
N ALA A 84 -1.18 -10.86 9.33
CA ALA A 84 -1.45 -11.88 8.33
C ALA A 84 -0.73 -13.15 8.78
N ALA A 85 -1.41 -14.29 8.74
CA ALA A 85 -0.80 -15.59 8.98
C ALA A 85 0.59 -15.62 8.32
N PRO A 86 1.65 -16.08 9.02
CA PRO A 86 3.01 -15.92 8.53
C PRO A 86 3.09 -16.48 7.12
N GLY A 87 3.19 -15.57 6.14
CA GLY A 87 3.78 -15.91 4.86
C GLY A 87 5.17 -16.46 5.13
N PRO A 88 5.74 -17.25 4.19
CA PRO A 88 7.04 -17.89 4.39
C PRO A 88 8.04 -16.89 4.99
N GLU A 89 8.67 -17.28 6.10
CA GLU A 89 9.52 -16.43 6.95
C GLU A 89 10.47 -15.56 6.11
N LEU A 90 10.14 -14.27 6.00
CA LEU A 90 11.10 -13.27 5.55
C LEU A 90 11.97 -12.94 6.75
N ASN A 91 13.16 -13.54 6.80
CA ASN A 91 14.21 -13.21 7.75
C ASN A 91 14.51 -11.69 7.71
N ILE A 92 13.91 -10.91 8.62
CA ILE A 92 14.29 -9.51 8.88
C ILE A 92 15.53 -9.53 9.78
N GLY A 93 16.58 -10.16 9.26
CA GLY A 93 17.87 -10.39 9.89
C GLY A 93 19.00 -10.03 8.93
N ARG A 94 18.80 -8.98 8.14
CA ARG A 94 19.84 -8.24 7.41
C ARG A 94 19.21 -6.92 7.04
N ARG A 95 19.81 -5.81 7.46
CA ARG A 95 19.63 -4.54 6.74
C ARG A 95 19.96 -4.90 5.29
N SER A 96 18.97 -4.86 4.40
CA SER A 96 19.20 -5.11 2.98
C SER A 96 20.28 -4.13 2.56
N GLU A 97 21.52 -4.59 2.51
CA GLU A 97 22.53 -3.88 1.74
C GLU A 97 21.88 -3.69 0.37
N PRO A 98 21.85 -2.47 -0.19
CA PRO A 98 21.33 -2.29 -1.52
C PRO A 98 22.19 -3.15 -2.43
N ALA A 99 21.71 -4.37 -2.69
CA ALA A 99 22.21 -5.23 -3.72
C ALA A 99 22.01 -4.38 -4.96
N GLY A 100 23.11 -3.80 -5.46
CA GLY A 100 23.10 -3.02 -6.67
C GLY A 100 22.29 -3.76 -7.75
N PRO A 101 21.67 -3.04 -8.68
CA PRO A 101 20.68 -3.61 -9.59
C PRO A 101 21.17 -4.96 -10.12
N ARG A 102 20.40 -6.01 -9.81
CA ARG A 102 20.73 -7.38 -10.18
C ARG A 102 20.95 -7.38 -11.69
N GLN A 103 22.13 -7.80 -12.13
CA GLN A 103 22.44 -7.80 -13.56
C GLN A 103 21.41 -8.67 -14.28
N ILE A 104 20.75 -8.09 -15.29
CA ILE A 104 19.84 -8.83 -16.14
C ILE A 104 20.69 -9.53 -17.20
N PRO A 105 20.68 -10.87 -17.29
CA PRO A 105 21.47 -11.58 -18.28
C PRO A 105 21.20 -11.08 -19.70
N GLY A 106 22.28 -10.77 -20.43
CA GLY A 106 22.21 -10.27 -21.81
C GLY A 106 21.88 -8.78 -21.96
N VAL A 107 21.77 -8.02 -20.86
CA VAL A 107 21.57 -6.57 -20.88
C VAL A 107 22.84 -5.84 -20.45
N ASP A 108 23.46 -5.14 -21.40
CA ASP A 108 24.72 -4.42 -21.16
C ASP A 108 24.55 -3.17 -20.29
N ARG A 109 23.40 -2.48 -20.44
CA ARG A 109 23.10 -1.20 -19.78
C ARG A 109 21.62 -1.08 -19.46
N ILE A 110 21.31 -0.57 -18.27
CA ILE A 110 19.95 -0.23 -17.84
C ILE A 110 19.88 1.27 -17.61
N VAL A 111 18.92 1.93 -18.27
CA VAL A 111 18.65 3.36 -18.09
C VAL A 111 17.25 3.50 -17.54
N ALA A 112 17.15 3.97 -16.29
CA ALA A 112 15.86 4.23 -15.65
C ALA A 112 15.42 5.67 -15.96
N ILE A 113 14.20 5.81 -16.49
CA ILE A 113 13.57 7.12 -16.76
C ILE A 113 12.27 7.17 -15.95
N ALA A 114 12.22 8.05 -14.96
CA ALA A 114 11.09 8.18 -14.05
C ALA A 114 10.67 9.65 -13.91
N SER A 115 9.39 9.85 -13.57
CA SER A 115 8.83 11.16 -13.21
C SER A 115 7.79 10.96 -12.12
N GLY A 116 7.76 11.87 -11.14
CA GLY A 116 6.70 11.93 -10.12
C GLY A 116 5.44 12.69 -10.55
N LYS A 117 5.40 13.21 -11.79
CA LYS A 117 4.30 14.03 -12.32
C LYS A 117 3.93 13.64 -13.75
N GLY A 118 2.63 13.71 -14.07
CA GLY A 118 2.13 13.56 -15.43
C GLY A 118 2.55 14.73 -16.33
N GLY A 119 2.71 14.48 -17.63
CA GLY A 119 2.92 15.55 -18.63
C GLY A 119 4.32 16.14 -18.73
N VAL A 120 5.31 15.68 -17.96
CA VAL A 120 6.69 16.22 -18.00
C VAL A 120 7.53 15.72 -19.18
N GLY A 121 6.96 14.88 -20.06
CA GLY A 121 7.67 14.33 -21.22
C GLY A 121 8.47 13.04 -20.98
N LYS A 122 8.26 12.33 -19.86
CA LYS A 122 8.89 11.00 -19.59
C LYS A 122 8.83 10.09 -20.82
N SER A 123 7.62 9.82 -21.30
CA SER A 123 7.36 8.93 -22.43
C SER A 123 8.03 9.42 -23.72
N THR A 124 7.99 10.73 -23.96
CA THR A 124 8.64 11.38 -25.10
C THR A 124 10.14 11.19 -25.10
N VAL A 125 10.80 11.42 -23.97
CA VAL A 125 12.25 11.23 -23.84
C VAL A 125 12.59 9.75 -23.99
N THR A 126 11.85 8.85 -23.33
CA THR A 126 12.11 7.41 -23.40
C THR A 126 12.00 6.87 -24.84
N ALA A 127 10.92 7.21 -25.56
CA ALA A 127 10.71 6.72 -26.92
C ALA A 127 11.77 7.23 -27.90
N ASN A 128 12.10 8.53 -27.85
CA ASN A 128 13.11 9.12 -28.74
C ASN A 128 14.52 8.61 -28.44
N LEU A 129 14.88 8.47 -27.15
CA LEU A 129 16.17 7.91 -26.78
C LEU A 129 16.31 6.46 -27.27
N ALA A 130 15.27 5.64 -27.10
CA ALA A 130 15.29 4.26 -27.57
C ALA A 130 15.43 4.17 -29.10
N ALA A 131 14.67 4.99 -29.84
CA ALA A 131 14.75 5.05 -31.30
C ALA A 131 16.13 5.54 -31.79
N ALA A 132 16.71 6.55 -31.14
CA ALA A 132 18.03 7.06 -31.48
C ALA A 132 19.13 5.99 -31.27
N LEU A 133 19.12 5.31 -30.12
CA LEU A 133 20.06 4.23 -29.85
C LEU A 133 19.90 3.07 -30.84
N ALA A 134 18.65 2.72 -31.21
CA ALA A 134 18.40 1.71 -32.22
C ALA A 134 18.91 2.14 -33.62
N ALA A 135 18.76 3.42 -33.97
CA ALA A 135 19.29 3.97 -35.22
C ALA A 135 20.83 3.96 -35.27
N GLU A 136 21.50 4.06 -34.13
CA GLU A 136 22.96 3.86 -34.00
C GLU A 136 23.37 2.37 -34.05
N GLY A 137 22.44 1.44 -34.29
CA GLY A 137 22.71 0.01 -34.40
C GLY A 137 22.79 -0.72 -33.05
N ARG A 138 22.37 -0.10 -31.94
CA ARG A 138 22.31 -0.76 -30.64
C ARG A 138 21.12 -1.73 -30.59
N ARG A 139 21.27 -2.81 -29.83
CA ARG A 139 20.14 -3.66 -29.43
C ARG A 139 19.40 -2.97 -28.29
N VAL A 140 18.15 -2.57 -28.51
CA VAL A 140 17.38 -1.77 -27.55
C VAL A 140 16.09 -2.49 -27.16
N GLY A 141 15.90 -2.64 -25.86
CA GLY A 141 14.63 -3.03 -25.24
C GLY A 141 14.01 -1.85 -24.51
N LEU A 142 12.70 -1.68 -24.62
CA LEU A 142 11.92 -0.68 -23.88
C LEU A 142 10.88 -1.40 -23.03
N LEU A 143 10.97 -1.20 -21.71
CA LEU A 143 9.99 -1.70 -20.75
C LEU A 143 9.23 -0.54 -20.14
N ASP A 144 7.91 -0.55 -20.28
CA ASP A 144 7.02 0.47 -19.76
C ASP A 144 6.11 -0.11 -18.68
N ALA A 145 6.23 0.46 -17.47
CA ALA A 145 5.46 0.10 -16.29
C ALA A 145 4.38 1.14 -15.96
N ASP A 146 4.07 2.04 -16.89
CA ASP A 146 3.00 3.01 -16.72
C ASP A 146 1.62 2.33 -16.86
N VAL A 147 0.86 2.31 -15.76
CA VAL A 147 -0.48 1.70 -15.69
C VAL A 147 -1.55 2.64 -16.27
N TYR A 148 -1.27 3.95 -16.31
CA TYR A 148 -2.28 4.98 -16.54
C TYR A 148 -2.35 5.50 -17.98
N GLY A 149 -1.61 4.91 -18.94
CA GLY A 149 -1.90 5.19 -20.34
C GLY A 149 -0.99 4.52 -21.38
N PRO A 150 -1.52 4.21 -22.58
CA PRO A 150 -0.80 3.54 -23.67
C PRO A 150 0.17 4.48 -24.42
N SER A 151 0.85 5.37 -23.69
CA SER A 151 1.72 6.39 -24.29
C SER A 151 2.85 5.76 -25.09
N GLN A 152 3.53 4.74 -24.55
CA GLN A 152 4.66 4.11 -25.24
C GLN A 152 4.24 3.33 -26.50
N PRO A 153 3.21 2.45 -26.46
CA PRO A 153 2.67 1.83 -27.66
C PRO A 153 2.30 2.82 -28.76
N ARG A 154 1.58 3.88 -28.39
CA ARG A 154 1.15 4.90 -29.33
C ARG A 154 2.32 5.65 -29.95
N MET A 155 3.31 6.04 -29.14
CA MET A 155 4.49 6.76 -29.62
C MET A 155 5.39 5.91 -30.51
N LEU A 156 5.49 4.62 -30.24
CA LEU A 156 6.23 3.68 -31.10
C LEU A 156 5.39 3.12 -32.24
N GLY A 157 4.13 3.53 -32.39
CA GLY A 157 3.25 3.08 -33.47
C GLY A 157 3.01 1.57 -33.47
N VAL A 158 2.96 0.93 -32.29
CA VAL A 158 2.60 -0.48 -32.18
C VAL A 158 1.23 -0.64 -31.53
N SER A 159 0.53 -1.68 -31.95
CA SER A 159 -0.79 -2.03 -31.44
C SER A 159 -0.96 -3.55 -31.42
N GLY A 160 -2.00 -4.01 -30.73
CA GLY A 160 -2.28 -5.43 -30.54
C GLY A 160 -1.71 -5.97 -29.23
N ARG A 161 -2.00 -7.25 -28.97
CA ARG A 161 -1.65 -7.92 -27.72
C ARG A 161 -0.41 -8.80 -27.92
N PRO A 162 0.63 -8.67 -27.08
CA PRO A 162 1.79 -9.56 -27.08
C PRO A 162 1.35 -11.02 -26.99
N ALA A 163 1.93 -11.87 -27.84
CA ALA A 163 1.66 -13.30 -27.80
C ALA A 163 2.48 -13.97 -26.69
N SER A 164 1.95 -15.05 -26.14
CA SER A 164 2.69 -15.94 -25.23
C SER A 164 2.37 -17.38 -25.60
N PRO A 165 3.02 -17.93 -26.65
CA PRO A 165 2.68 -19.27 -27.16
C PRO A 165 2.87 -20.40 -26.14
N ASP A 166 3.82 -20.23 -25.21
CA ASP A 166 4.16 -21.22 -24.17
C ASP A 166 3.52 -20.88 -22.80
N GLY A 167 2.80 -19.76 -22.70
CA GLY A 167 2.26 -19.23 -21.44
C GLY A 167 3.32 -18.74 -20.44
N LYS A 168 4.61 -18.80 -20.78
CA LYS A 168 5.75 -18.48 -19.90
C LYS A 168 6.54 -17.27 -20.39
N THR A 169 6.61 -17.10 -21.70
CA THR A 169 7.43 -16.10 -22.38
C THR A 169 6.54 -15.19 -23.19
N ILE A 170 6.45 -13.93 -22.76
CA ILE A 170 5.77 -12.91 -23.54
C ILE A 170 6.69 -12.49 -24.69
N LEU A 171 6.20 -12.61 -25.93
CA LEU A 171 6.85 -12.12 -27.12
C LEU A 171 6.47 -10.64 -27.32
N PRO A 172 7.38 -9.69 -27.04
CA PRO A 172 7.06 -8.27 -27.10
C PRO A 172 6.88 -7.79 -28.54
N LEU A 173 6.24 -6.62 -28.69
CA LEU A 173 6.08 -6.00 -30.01
C LEU A 173 7.35 -5.25 -30.40
N ARG A 174 7.53 -5.00 -31.71
CA ARG A 174 8.72 -4.35 -32.22
C ARG A 174 8.37 -3.31 -33.27
N ASN A 175 8.96 -2.12 -33.16
CA ASN A 175 8.98 -1.12 -34.22
C ASN A 175 10.21 -0.20 -34.07
N HIS A 176 10.61 0.51 -35.13
CA HIS A 176 11.77 1.42 -35.13
C HIS A 176 13.07 0.79 -34.60
N GLY A 177 13.25 -0.52 -34.80
CA GLY A 177 14.39 -1.28 -34.27
C GLY A 177 14.33 -1.56 -32.76
N VAL A 178 13.33 -1.06 -32.04
CA VAL A 178 13.13 -1.21 -30.59
C VAL A 178 12.15 -2.34 -30.29
N THR A 179 12.56 -3.26 -29.41
CA THR A 179 11.67 -4.28 -28.85
C THR A 179 11.00 -3.71 -27.61
N MET A 180 9.66 -3.63 -27.59
CA MET A 180 8.91 -2.96 -26.53
C MET A 180 7.90 -3.90 -25.85
N MET A 181 7.89 -3.83 -24.51
CA MET A 181 6.82 -4.35 -23.67
C MET A 181 6.21 -3.21 -22.83
N SER A 182 4.87 -3.14 -22.77
CA SER A 182 4.13 -2.17 -21.95
C SER A 182 2.91 -2.83 -21.33
N ILE A 183 2.58 -2.47 -20.09
CA ILE A 183 1.30 -2.86 -19.46
C ILE A 183 0.11 -2.39 -20.31
N GLY A 184 0.21 -1.22 -20.96
CA GLY A 184 -0.82 -0.69 -21.84
C GLY A 184 -1.16 -1.57 -23.05
N LEU A 185 -0.34 -2.59 -23.38
CA LEU A 185 -0.65 -3.58 -24.42
C LEU A 185 -1.46 -4.78 -23.90
N MET A 186 -1.56 -4.94 -22.58
CA MET A 186 -2.23 -6.08 -21.94
C MET A 186 -3.65 -5.74 -21.50
N THR A 187 -4.02 -4.46 -21.54
CA THR A 187 -5.31 -3.89 -21.11
C THR A 187 -6.04 -3.31 -22.31
N ARG A 188 -7.35 -3.54 -22.42
CA ARG A 188 -8.17 -2.84 -23.42
C ARG A 188 -8.27 -1.37 -23.04
N GLU A 189 -8.28 -0.45 -24.02
CA GLU A 189 -8.25 1.01 -23.78
C GLU A 189 -9.38 1.49 -22.85
N ASP A 190 -10.50 0.76 -22.76
CA ASP A 190 -11.68 1.10 -21.97
C ASP A 190 -11.88 0.21 -20.70
N GLU A 191 -10.93 -0.68 -20.38
CA GLU A 191 -11.08 -1.66 -19.30
C GLU A 191 -10.31 -1.22 -18.04
N ALA A 192 -11.05 -0.89 -16.98
CA ALA A 192 -10.46 -0.53 -15.70
C ALA A 192 -9.72 -1.73 -15.08
N VAL A 193 -8.42 -1.56 -14.82
CA VAL A 193 -7.62 -2.59 -14.16
C VAL A 193 -7.87 -2.52 -12.66
N VAL A 194 -8.47 -3.56 -12.09
CA VAL A 194 -8.56 -3.72 -10.64
C VAL A 194 -7.20 -4.17 -10.13
N TRP A 195 -6.40 -3.23 -9.63
CA TRP A 195 -5.15 -3.54 -8.95
C TRP A 195 -5.45 -3.97 -7.51
N ARG A 196 -5.28 -5.26 -7.20
CA ARG A 196 -5.27 -5.73 -5.82
C ARG A 196 -3.85 -5.62 -5.30
N GLY A 197 -3.64 -4.71 -4.35
CA GLY A 197 -2.41 -4.67 -3.57
C GLY A 197 -2.28 -5.91 -2.66
N PRO A 198 -1.08 -6.19 -2.13
CA PRO A 198 -0.93 -7.10 -0.99
C PRO A 198 -1.71 -6.60 0.23
#